data_AF-A0A9E5U1K9-F1
#
_entry.id   AF-A0A9E5U1K9-F1
#
_cell.length_a   1.000
_cell.length_b   1.000
_cell.length_c   1.000
_cell.angle_alpha   90.00
_cell.angle_beta   90.00
_cell.angle_gamma   90.00
#
_symmetry.space_group_name_H-M   'P 1'
#
loop_
_entity.id
_entity.type
_entity.pdbx_description
1 polymer ?
#
loop_
_entity_poly.entity_id
_entity_poly.type
_entity_poly.pdbx_seq_one_letter_code
_entity_poly.pdbx_strand_id
1 'polypeptide(L)'
;LGLVNRVVGDGHVVSEAEDWAHSLCARAPLGLAGAKKALRRSAHSDHEGSLRTEAILQGPLIETDDCQEGFKAFVEQREPRFRGT
;
A
#
# COMPACT_ATOMS: atom_id res chain seq x y z
N LEU A 1 -13.60 -19.40 -2.13
CA LEU A 1 -13.52 -18.85 -3.50
C LEU A 1 -12.67 -17.57 -3.60
N GLY A 2 -12.48 -16.77 -2.53
CA GLY A 2 -11.53 -15.64 -2.57
C GLY A 2 -11.86 -14.52 -3.57
N LEU A 3 -13.09 -14.53 -4.11
CA LEU A 3 -13.53 -13.63 -5.17
C LEU A 3 -13.91 -12.24 -4.65
N VAL A 4 -14.31 -12.14 -3.38
CA VAL A 4 -14.72 -10.89 -2.73
C VAL A 4 -13.92 -10.69 -1.43
N ASN A 5 -13.56 -9.44 -1.14
CA ASN A 5 -12.85 -9.07 0.08
C ASN A 5 -13.76 -9.01 1.32
N ARG A 6 -15.02 -8.58 1.16
CA ARG A 6 -15.98 -8.37 2.25
C ARG A 6 -17.41 -8.56 1.73
N VAL A 7 -18.29 -9.08 2.59
CA VAL A 7 -19.74 -9.16 2.37
C VAL A 7 -20.40 -8.24 3.39
N VAL A 8 -21.35 -7.42 2.94
CA VAL A 8 -22.01 -6.39 3.75
C VAL A 8 -23.52 -6.47 3.54
N GLY A 9 -24.29 -5.82 4.42
CA GLY A 9 -25.74 -5.73 4.30
C GLY A 9 -26.17 -4.99 3.02
N ASP A 10 -27.42 -5.20 2.61
CA ASP A 10 -27.97 -4.53 1.44
C ASP A 10 -27.92 -3.00 1.61
N GLY A 11 -27.60 -2.28 0.54
CA GLY A 11 -27.41 -0.83 0.55
C GLY A 11 -26.08 -0.32 1.15
N HIS A 12 -25.22 -1.16 1.73
CA HIS A 12 -23.96 -0.72 2.35
C HIS A 12 -22.69 -0.88 1.49
N VAL A 13 -22.80 -1.46 0.28
CA VAL A 13 -21.64 -1.79 -0.56
C VAL A 13 -20.79 -0.56 -0.90
N VAL A 14 -21.44 0.56 -1.24
CA VAL A 14 -20.72 1.78 -1.64
C VAL A 14 -20.04 2.43 -0.45
N SER A 15 -20.74 2.61 0.67
CA SER A 15 -20.16 3.23 1.87
C SER A 15 -18.96 2.45 2.39
N GLU A 16 -19.05 1.13 2.41
CA GLU A 16 -17.95 0.26 2.85
C GLU A 16 -16.76 0.27 1.88
N ALA A 17 -17.02 0.41 0.58
CA ALA A 17 -15.96 0.58 -0.42
C ALA A 17 -15.27 1.95 -0.30
N GLU A 18 -16.02 3.02 -0.03
CA GLU A 18 -15.48 4.37 0.20
C GLU A 18 -14.64 4.44 1.47
N ASP A 19 -15.11 3.84 2.57
CA ASP A 19 -14.34 3.75 3.82
C ASP A 19 -13.03 3.00 3.62
N TRP A 20 -13.07 1.90 2.85
CA TRP A 20 -11.85 1.18 2.51
C TRP A 20 -10.92 2.02 1.63
N ALA A 21 -11.45 2.76 0.64
CA ALA A 21 -10.68 3.67 -0.19
C ALA A 21 -10.01 4.79 0.64
N HIS A 22 -10.73 5.38 1.59
CA HIS A 22 -10.17 6.37 2.51
C HIS A 22 -9.00 5.81 3.32
N SER A 23 -9.10 4.56 3.79
CA SER A 23 -7.99 3.90 4.50
C SER A 23 -6.74 3.69 3.64
N LEU A 24 -6.90 3.59 2.31
CA LEU A 24 -5.80 3.49 1.36
C LEU A 24 -5.19 4.86 1.07
N CYS A 25 -6.02 5.90 0.98
CA CYS A 25 -5.56 7.29 0.80
C CYS A 25 -4.73 7.81 1.98
N ALA A 26 -4.90 7.23 3.17
CA ALA A 26 -4.08 7.54 4.35
C ALA A 26 -2.65 6.93 4.32
N ARG A 27 -2.28 6.17 3.27
CA ARG A 27 -0.97 5.52 3.14
C ARG A 27 -0.07 6.30 2.19
N ALA A 28 1.25 6.07 2.28
CA ALA A 28 2.23 6.62 1.36
C ALA A 28 1.89 6.21 -0.09
N PRO A 29 1.54 7.16 -1.00
CA PRO A 29 1.07 6.83 -2.35
C PRO A 29 2.06 6.01 -3.17
N LEU A 30 3.35 6.38 -3.12
CA LEU A 30 4.41 5.68 -3.84
C LEU A 30 4.64 4.27 -3.28
N GLY A 31 4.60 4.12 -1.96
CA GLY A 31 4.68 2.81 -1.29
C GLY A 31 3.54 1.88 -1.68
N LEU A 32 2.31 2.39 -1.70
CA LEU A 32 1.12 1.62 -2.10
C LEU A 32 1.21 1.20 -3.58
N ALA A 33 1.66 2.10 -4.46
CA ALA A 33 1.88 1.80 -5.88
C ALA A 33 2.98 0.74 -6.07
N GLY A 34 4.09 0.83 -5.34
CA GLY A 34 5.17 -0.16 -5.34
C GLY A 34 4.69 -1.55 -4.90
N ALA A 35 3.98 -1.63 -3.78
CA ALA A 35 3.41 -2.88 -3.27
C ALA A 35 2.45 -3.54 -4.28
N LYS A 36 1.55 -2.75 -4.87
CA LYS A 36 0.63 -3.24 -5.92
C LYS A 36 1.38 -3.78 -7.14
N LYS A 37 2.49 -3.13 -7.53
CA LYS A 37 3.34 -3.57 -8.65
C LYS A 37 4.06 -4.88 -8.33
N ALA A 38 4.60 -5.02 -7.13
CA ALA A 38 5.24 -6.25 -6.65
C ALA A 38 4.25 -7.43 -6.66
N LEU A 39 3.06 -7.26 -6.08
CA LEU A 39 2.02 -8.29 -6.01
C LEU A 39 1.51 -8.72 -7.40
N ARG A 40 1.42 -7.80 -8.36
CA ARG A 40 1.05 -8.15 -9.73
C ARG A 40 2.14 -8.98 -10.42
N ARG A 41 3.41 -8.70 -10.13
CA ARG A 41 4.52 -9.42 -10.73
C ARG A 41 4.71 -10.81 -10.13
N SER A 42 4.45 -10.98 -8.83
CA SER A 42 4.63 -12.28 -8.15
C SER A 42 3.72 -13.37 -8.71
N ALA A 43 2.57 -13.03 -9.30
CA ALA A 43 1.71 -13.97 -10.02
C ALA A 43 2.40 -14.66 -11.21
N HIS A 44 3.54 -14.15 -11.68
CA HIS A 44 4.30 -14.63 -12.82
C HIS A 44 5.77 -14.88 -12.48
N SER A 45 6.11 -15.06 -11.21
CA SER A 45 7.49 -15.26 -10.76
C SER A 45 7.54 -16.31 -9.68
N ASP A 46 8.68 -17.01 -9.58
CA ASP A 46 8.95 -17.84 -8.42
C ASP A 46 9.24 -16.97 -7.19
N HIS A 47 9.48 -17.61 -6.05
CA HIS A 47 9.71 -16.92 -4.80
C HIS A 47 10.95 -16.00 -4.88
N GLU A 48 12.06 -16.50 -5.43
CA GLU A 48 13.30 -15.73 -5.54
C GLU A 48 13.13 -14.53 -6.48
N GLY A 49 12.50 -14.71 -7.64
CA GLY A 49 12.20 -13.63 -8.58
C GLY A 49 11.28 -12.56 -7.98
N SER A 50 10.34 -12.98 -7.12
CA SER A 50 9.45 -12.07 -6.39
C SER A 50 10.23 -11.21 -5.39
N LEU A 51 11.11 -11.83 -4.60
CA LEU A 51 11.99 -11.12 -3.64
C LEU A 51 12.94 -10.15 -4.34
N ARG A 52 13.53 -10.54 -5.47
CA ARG A 52 14.37 -9.65 -6.29
C ARG A 52 13.57 -8.45 -6.80
N THR A 53 12.34 -8.67 -7.26
CA THR A 53 11.45 -7.59 -7.71
C THR A 53 11.12 -6.64 -6.57
N GLU A 54 10.80 -7.16 -5.39
CA GLU A 54 10.53 -6.37 -4.19
C GLU A 54 11.73 -5.50 -3.81
N ALA A 55 12.93 -6.08 -3.73
CA ALA A 55 14.15 -5.34 -3.40
C ALA A 55 14.43 -4.18 -4.38
N ILE A 56 14.24 -4.42 -5.69
CA ILE A 56 14.41 -3.38 -6.72
C ILE A 56 13.39 -2.25 -6.54
N LEU A 57 12.14 -2.57 -6.23
CA LEU A 57 11.09 -1.58 -6.03
C LEU A 57 11.25 -0.82 -4.71
N GLN A 58 11.76 -1.48 -3.67
CA GLN A 58 11.94 -0.88 -2.35
C GLN A 58 13.05 0.17 -2.31
N GLY A 59 14.16 -0.03 -3.05
CA GLY A 59 15.31 0.87 -3.02
C GLY A 59 14.94 2.35 -3.19
N PRO A 60 14.29 2.75 -4.30
CA PRO A 60 13.86 4.13 -4.51
C PRO A 60 12.84 4.63 -3.48
N LEU A 61 11.98 3.75 -2.93
CA LEU A 61 10.97 4.14 -1.94
C LEU A 61 11.59 4.58 -0.62
N ILE A 62 12.73 4.01 -0.22
CA ILE A 62 13.43 4.40 1.02
C ILE A 62 13.94 5.84 0.93
N GLU A 63 14.26 6.32 -0.27
CA GLU A 63 14.78 7.65 -0.52
C GLU A 63 13.69 8.73 -0.60
N THR A 64 12.41 8.35 -0.58
CA THR A 64 11.28 9.27 -0.68
C THR A 64 11.04 10.08 0.61
N ASP A 65 10.48 11.28 0.46
CA ASP A 65 10.07 12.11 1.60
C ASP A 65 9.02 11.39 2.43
N ASP A 66 8.11 10.66 1.77
CA ASP A 66 7.07 9.89 2.44
C ASP A 66 7.63 8.77 3.34
N CYS A 67 8.75 8.14 2.96
CA CYS A 67 9.40 7.16 3.83
C CYS A 67 9.96 7.82 5.09
N GLN A 68 10.63 8.97 4.94
CA GLN A 68 11.17 9.74 6.06
C GLN A 68 10.05 10.26 6.98
N GLU A 69 8.97 10.79 6.41
CA GLU A 69 7.80 11.25 7.14
C GLU A 69 7.10 10.11 7.88
N GLY A 70 6.97 8.93 7.26
CA GLY A 70 6.42 7.75 7.92
C GLY A 70 7.22 7.35 9.16
N PHE A 71 8.56 7.35 9.05
CA PHE A 71 9.45 7.07 10.17
C PHE A 71 9.33 8.13 11.27
N LYS A 72 9.32 9.40 10.88
CA LYS A 72 9.19 10.53 11.80
C LYS A 72 7.87 10.52 12.55
N ALA A 73 6.76 10.36 11.84
CA ALA A 73 5.42 10.31 12.41
C ALA A 73 5.26 9.14 13.39
N PHE A 74 5.87 7.98 13.08
CA PHE A 74 5.90 6.83 13.98
C PHE A 74 6.64 7.14 15.28
N VAL A 75 7.84 7.72 15.21
CA VAL A 75 8.63 8.12 16.39
C VAL A 75 7.90 9.18 17.22
N GLU A 76 7.24 10.13 16.57
CA GLU A 76 6.48 11.22 17.19
C GLU A 76 5.07 10.83 17.65
N GLN A 77 4.64 9.58 17.41
CA GLN A 77 3.29 9.07 17.73
C GLN A 77 2.16 9.93 17.18
N ARG A 78 2.30 10.41 15.95
CA ARG A 78 1.29 11.19 15.25
C ARG A 78 0.93 10.55 13.91
N GLU A 79 -0.15 11.00 13.31
CA GLU A 79 -0.48 10.61 11.94
C GLU A 79 0.53 11.19 10.94
N PRO A 80 0.99 10.38 9.96
CA PRO A 80 1.88 10.84 8.91
C PRO A 80 1.13 11.69 7.87
N ARG A 81 1.84 12.65 7.27
CA ARG A 81 1.32 13.51 6.21
C ARG A 81 2.06 13.22 4.90
N PHE A 82 1.60 12.21 4.18
CA PHE A 82 2.18 11.82 2.91
C PHE A 82 1.84 12.80 1.78
N ARG A 83 2.81 13.07 0.90
CA ARG A 83 2.71 13.98 -0.25
C ARG A 83 2.92 13.28 -1.59
N GLY A 84 3.40 12.04 -1.60
CA GLY A 84 3.72 11.32 -2.81
C GLY A 84 5.02 11.77 -3.48
N THR A 85 5.98 12.26 -2.68
CA THR A 85 7.31 12.70 -3.12
C THR A 85 8.41 11.87 -2.48
#